data_AF-A0A949E9V8-F1
#
_entry.id   AF-A0A949E9V8-F1
#
_cell.length_a   1.000
_cell.length_b   1.000
_cell.length_c   1.000
_cell.angle_alpha   90.00
_cell.angle_beta   90.00
_cell.angle_gamma   90.00
#
_symmetry.space_group_name_H-M   'P 1'
#
loop_
_entity.id
_entity.type
_entity.pdbx_description
1 polymer ?
#
loop_
_entity_poly.entity_id
_entity_poly.type
_entity_poly.pdbx_seq_one_letter_code
_entity_poly.pdbx_strand_id
1 'polypeptide(L)'
;MKIIIDYITIEELKEMSKKMFESLVKIVVDIEKEIIAVDGELHSEEQELLIENGSKYENLWGVNIYPDNQNEDWIEFDSMINL
;
A
#
# COMPACT_ATOMS: atom_id res chain seq x y z
N MET A 1 -7.15 7.77 0.77
CA MET A 1 -6.41 7.07 1.85
C MET A 1 -7.33 6.45 2.89
N LYS A 2 -7.09 5.18 3.24
CA LYS A 2 -7.72 4.47 4.37
C LYS A 2 -6.79 3.39 4.94
N ILE A 3 -7.00 3.02 6.21
CA ILE A 3 -6.33 1.88 6.86
C ILE A 3 -7.24 0.64 6.76
N ILE A 4 -6.67 -0.49 6.37
CA ILE A 4 -7.30 -1.80 6.25
C ILE A 4 -6.74 -2.72 7.34
N ILE A 5 -7.62 -3.39 8.09
CA ILE A 5 -7.26 -4.30 9.18
C ILE A 5 -7.48 -5.77 8.80
N ASP A 6 -8.46 -6.04 7.93
CA ASP A 6 -8.81 -7.40 7.50
C ASP A 6 -8.49 -7.59 6.01
N TYR A 7 -9.50 -7.45 5.15
CA TYR A 7 -9.40 -7.74 3.74
C TYR A 7 -9.80 -6.53 2.90
N ILE A 8 -9.10 -6.37 1.79
CA ILE A 8 -9.51 -5.50 0.67
C ILE A 8 -9.64 -6.37 -0.57
N THR A 9 -10.65 -6.08 -1.40
CA THR A 9 -10.85 -6.84 -2.64
C THR A 9 -9.93 -6.33 -3.74
N ILE A 10 -9.57 -7.21 -4.69
CA ILE A 10 -8.85 -6.80 -5.90
C ILE A 10 -9.65 -5.75 -6.68
N GLU A 11 -10.98 -5.84 -6.72
CA GLU A 11 -11.82 -4.86 -7.40
C GLU A 11 -11.70 -3.47 -6.78
N GLU A 12 -11.65 -3.36 -5.44
CA GLU A 12 -11.38 -2.08 -4.79
C GLU A 12 -10.02 -1.51 -5.16
N LEU A 13 -8.98 -2.35 -5.24
CA LEU A 13 -7.65 -1.93 -5.68
C LEU A 13 -7.66 -1.46 -7.14
N LYS A 14 -8.42 -2.10 -8.03
CA LYS A 14 -8.60 -1.64 -9.42
C LYS A 14 -9.29 -0.29 -9.50
N GLU A 15 -10.29 -0.04 -8.64
CA GLU A 15 -10.93 1.27 -8.58
C GLU A 15 -10.00 2.35 -8.03
N MET A 16 -9.03 1.99 -7.17
CA MET A 16 -8.00 2.90 -6.69
C MET A 16 -6.94 3.19 -7.77
N SER A 17 -6.46 2.17 -8.49
CA SER A 17 -5.41 2.34 -9.51
C SER A 17 -5.84 3.30 -10.61
N LYS A 18 -7.12 3.26 -11.01
CA LYS A 18 -7.74 4.17 -11.99
C LYS A 18 -7.61 5.65 -11.62
N LYS A 19 -7.44 5.99 -10.35
CA LYS A 19 -7.41 7.39 -9.87
C LYS A 19 -6.02 8.02 -9.84
N MET A 20 -4.96 7.20 -9.77
CA MET A 20 -3.62 7.70 -9.44
C MET A 20 -2.59 7.46 -10.54
N PHE A 21 -2.47 6.23 -11.05
CA PHE A 21 -1.38 5.85 -11.97
C PHE A 21 -1.82 4.84 -13.06
N GLU A 22 -3.13 4.76 -13.29
CA GLU A 22 -3.84 3.88 -14.24
C GLU A 22 -3.64 2.36 -14.04
N SER A 23 -2.54 1.92 -13.42
CA SER A 23 -2.13 0.52 -13.40
C SER A 23 -1.54 0.03 -12.08
N LEU A 24 -1.24 0.94 -11.14
CA LEU A 24 -0.66 0.57 -9.85
C LEU A 24 -1.35 1.26 -8.67
N VAL A 25 -1.32 0.59 -7.53
CA VAL A 25 -1.68 1.10 -6.21
C VAL A 25 -0.44 1.01 -5.33
N LYS A 26 -0.07 2.13 -4.72
CA LYS A 26 0.94 2.13 -3.65
C LYS A 26 0.25 1.74 -2.35
N ILE A 27 0.95 0.97 -1.52
CA ILE A 27 0.51 0.64 -0.17
C ILE A 27 1.70 0.70 0.78
N VAL A 28 1.43 0.88 2.08
CA VAL A 28 2.38 0.63 3.15
C VAL A 28 1.78 -0.34 4.16
N VAL A 29 2.55 -1.35 4.54
CA VAL A 29 2.16 -2.40 5.50
C VAL A 29 2.88 -2.15 6.82
N ASP A 30 2.18 -2.25 7.95
CA ASP A 30 2.79 -2.47 9.26
C ASP A 30 2.82 -3.97 9.54
N ILE A 31 4.01 -4.56 9.57
CA ILE A 31 4.20 -6.01 9.77
C ILE A 31 4.03 -6.46 11.23
N GLU A 32 4.12 -5.55 12.20
CA GLU A 32 3.85 -5.88 13.62
C GLU A 32 2.34 -5.90 13.87
N LYS A 33 1.62 -4.93 13.30
CA LYS A 33 0.18 -4.75 13.53
C LYS A 33 -0.72 -5.49 12.54
N GLU A 34 -0.14 -6.01 11.45
CA GLU A 34 -0.87 -6.68 10.38
C GLU A 34 -1.95 -5.78 9.73
N ILE A 35 -1.63 -4.49 9.53
CA ILE A 35 -2.52 -3.50 8.89
C ILE A 35 -1.87 -2.86 7.66
N ILE A 36 -2.69 -2.31 6.77
CA ILE A 36 -2.24 -1.70 5.52
C ILE A 36 -2.85 -0.30 5.35
N ALA A 37 -2.04 0.68 4.98
CA ALA A 37 -2.51 1.95 4.43
C ALA A 37 -2.49 1.88 2.90
N VAL A 38 -3.58 2.33 2.28
CA VAL A 38 -3.78 2.31 0.82
C VAL A 38 -4.36 3.64 0.34
N ASP A 39 -4.37 3.83 -0.99
CA ASP A 39 -5.05 4.95 -1.67
C ASP A 39 -4.38 6.31 -1.36
N GLY A 40 -3.04 6.31 -1.21
CA GLY A 40 -2.16 7.48 -1.22
C GLY A 40 -1.39 7.62 -2.54
N GLU A 41 -1.02 8.85 -2.92
CA GLU A 41 -0.27 9.11 -4.15
C GLU A 41 1.19 8.66 -4.01
N LEU A 42 1.76 8.78 -2.81
CA LEU A 42 3.12 8.37 -2.47
C LEU A 42 3.13 7.45 -1.24
N HIS A 43 4.09 6.52 -1.20
CA HIS A 43 4.34 5.66 -0.02
C HIS A 43 4.58 6.48 1.25
N SER A 44 5.13 7.70 1.13
CA SER A 44 5.37 8.58 2.28
C SER A 44 4.09 9.05 2.97
N GLU A 45 3.00 9.26 2.22
CA GLU A 45 1.71 9.68 2.80
C GLU A 45 1.07 8.53 3.58
N GLU A 46 1.14 7.33 3.03
CA GLU A 46 0.65 6.10 3.67
C GLU A 46 1.48 5.74 4.90
N GLN A 47 2.80 5.92 4.83
CA GLN A 47 3.71 5.79 5.96
C GLN A 47 3.33 6.76 7.08
N GLU A 48 3.14 8.05 6.75
CA GLU A 48 2.74 9.07 7.72
C GLU A 48 1.42 8.72 8.40
N LEU A 49 0.41 8.29 7.63
CA LEU A 49 -0.88 7.85 8.17
C LEU A 49 -0.74 6.70 9.19
N LEU A 50 0.13 5.71 8.91
CA LEU A 50 0.37 4.61 9.84
C LEU A 50 1.14 5.06 11.08
N ILE A 51 2.11 5.97 10.94
CA ILE A 51 2.84 6.57 12.07
C ILE A 51 1.89 7.36 12.97
N GLU A 52 0.99 8.16 12.41
CA GLU A 52 -0.06 8.85 13.17
C GLU A 52 -1.00 7.87 13.89
N ASN A 53 -1.20 6.67 13.34
CA ASN A 53 -1.91 5.57 13.96
C ASN A 53 -1.05 4.74 14.95
N GLY A 54 0.12 5.27 15.33
CA GLY A 54 1.01 4.70 16.34
C GLY A 54 1.86 3.53 15.85
N SER A 55 2.04 3.38 14.53
CA SER A 55 2.96 2.40 13.95
C SER A 55 4.40 2.90 14.13
N LYS A 56 5.38 2.00 14.01
CA LYS A 56 6.80 2.37 14.10
C LYS A 56 7.45 2.28 12.74
N TYR A 57 8.31 3.24 12.41
CA TYR A 57 9.05 3.28 11.14
C TYR A 57 9.73 1.95 10.79
N GLU A 58 10.32 1.27 11.76
CA GLU A 58 11.01 -0.03 11.58
C GLU A 58 10.11 -1.19 11.13
N ASN A 59 8.79 -1.05 11.31
CA ASN A 59 7.80 -2.05 10.91
C ASN A 59 7.13 -1.71 9.57
N LEU A 60 7.41 -0.55 8.97
CA LEU A 60 6.70 -0.07 7.79
C LEU A 60 7.41 -0.46 6.50
N TRP A 61 6.68 -1.14 5.62
CA TRP A 61 7.18 -1.60 4.32
C TRP A 61 6.27 -1.14 3.19
N GLY A 62 6.83 -0.40 2.24
CA GLY A 62 6.15 0.08 1.05
C GLY A 62 6.14 -0.98 -0.05
N VAL A 63 5.02 -1.08 -0.75
CA VAL A 63 4.78 -2.08 -1.80
C VAL A 63 4.03 -1.41 -2.95
N ASN A 64 4.32 -1.79 -4.20
CA ASN A 64 3.50 -1.47 -5.36
C ASN A 64 2.65 -2.69 -5.71
N ILE A 65 1.35 -2.50 -5.91
CA ILE A 65 0.42 -3.54 -6.35
C ILE A 65 -0.07 -3.20 -7.75
N TYR A 66 -0.03 -4.17 -8.66
CA TYR A 66 -0.56 -4.09 -10.02
C TYR A 66 -1.83 -4.94 -10.12
N PRO A 67 -3.01 -4.41 -9.74
CA PRO A 67 -4.22 -5.22 -9.56
C PRO A 67 -4.79 -5.79 -10.86
N ASP A 68 -4.38 -5.27 -12.02
CA ASP A 68 -4.74 -5.80 -13.34
C ASP A 68 -3.75 -6.85 -13.87
N ASN A 69 -2.61 -7.03 -13.21
CA ASN A 69 -1.63 -8.03 -13.60
C ASN A 69 -2.02 -9.42 -13.06
N GLN A 70 -1.91 -10.45 -13.90
CA GLN A 70 -2.26 -11.84 -13.55
C GLN A 70 -1.04 -12.74 -13.36
N ASN A 71 0.17 -12.22 -13.55
CA ASN A 71 1.40 -12.98 -13.35
C ASN A 71 1.90 -12.89 -11.90
N GLU A 72 3.03 -13.50 -11.59
CA GLU A 72 3.61 -13.52 -10.24
C GLU A 72 4.16 -12.13 -9.80
N ASP A 73 4.33 -11.20 -10.74
CA ASP A 73 4.88 -9.85 -10.50
C ASP A 73 3.79 -8.80 -10.18
N TRP A 74 2.60 -9.24 -9.74
CA TRP A 74 1.52 -8.33 -9.36
C TRP A 74 1.75 -7.61 -8.02
N ILE A 75 2.78 -8.04 -7.27
CA ILE A 75 3.28 -7.41 -6.04
C ILE A 75 4.77 -7.10 -6.23
N GLU A 76 5.16 -5.85 -6.04
CA GLU A 76 6.53 -5.39 -6.10
C GLU A 76 6.94 -4.74 -4.77
N PHE A 77 8.05 -5.21 -4.21
CA PHE A 77 8.57 -4.78 -2.89
C PHE A 77 9.60 -3.64 -2.99
N ASP A 78 9.64 -2.93 -4.12
CA ASP A 78 10.51 -1.78 -4.32
C ASP A 78 9.79 -0.48 -3.92
N SER A 79 10.36 0.24 -2.95
CA SER A 79 9.77 1.45 -2.41
C SER A 79 10.83 2.43 -1.91
N MET A 80 10.56 3.73 -2.15
CA MET A 80 11.43 4.81 -1.71
C MET A 80 11.54 4.94 -0.19
N ILE A 81 10.61 4.37 0.59
CA ILE A 81 10.65 4.45 2.06
C ILE A 81 11.52 3.34 2.70
N ASN A 82 11.99 2.36 1.92
CA ASN A 82 12.77 1.21 2.39
C ASN A 82 14.17 1.11 1.75
N LEU A 83 14.79 2.25 1.43
CA LEU A 83 16.17 2.36 0.91
C LEU A 83 17.24 2.35 2.01
#